data_AF-A0A849MLM6-F1
#
_entry.id   AF-A0A849MLM6-F1
#
_cell.length_a   1.000
_cell.length_b   1.000
_cell.length_c   1.000
_cell.angle_alpha   90.00
_cell.angle_beta   90.00
_cell.angle_gamma   90.00
#
_symmetry.space_group_name_H-M   'P 1'
#
loop_
_entity.id
_entity.type
_entity.pdbx_description
1 polymer ?
#
loop_
_entity_poly.entity_id
_entity_poly.type
_entity_poly.pdbx_seq_one_letter_code
_entity_poly.pdbx_strand_id
1 'polypeptide(L)'
;MNLIKTLLIVSFLILSQSALAESWYQVEVIVFDRLYPKLDGEQWQNEEFKMRDNMVELEPDSVQGLVPYMVLNKSRNRLGGVYRVLKLSSEYRPLYHVSWQQEATERRESRYVHIQKLEGNAVMPVADTTESTEEPAFIEEFNIPDRIIDGSIRIRSGFYLHADIDLSYFKQLPPENKVLRSSEESYSGFDKTVIKLKETRKIKLNEIHYFDHPMFGVILQVSRLTN
;
A
#
# COMPACT_ATOMS: atom_id res chain seq x y z
N MET A 1 -20.66 60.01 -0.07
CA MET A 1 -21.45 58.81 -0.43
C MET A 1 -20.64 57.74 -1.17
N ASN A 2 -19.62 58.10 -1.97
CA ASN A 2 -18.82 57.13 -2.73
C ASN A 2 -17.74 56.43 -1.89
N LEU A 3 -17.21 57.07 -0.85
CA LEU A 3 -16.16 56.52 0.03
C LEU A 3 -16.65 55.35 0.90
N ILE A 4 -17.93 55.39 1.32
CA ILE A 4 -18.56 54.33 2.12
C ILE A 4 -18.85 53.10 1.25
N LYS A 5 -19.20 53.30 -0.03
CA LYS A 5 -19.42 52.20 -0.98
C LYS A 5 -18.12 51.48 -1.34
N THR A 6 -17.01 52.20 -1.53
CA THR A 6 -15.71 51.58 -1.81
C THR A 6 -15.17 50.79 -0.62
N LEU A 7 -15.38 51.28 0.60
CA LEU A 7 -14.97 50.56 1.82
C LEU A 7 -15.71 49.21 1.98
N LEU A 8 -17.00 49.17 1.59
CA LEU A 8 -17.84 47.99 1.71
C LEU A 8 -17.49 46.90 0.66
N ILE A 9 -17.08 47.30 -0.55
CA ILE A 9 -16.62 46.37 -1.60
C ILE A 9 -15.27 45.76 -1.25
N VAL A 10 -14.33 46.56 -0.71
CA VAL A 10 -13.02 46.05 -0.25
C VAL A 10 -13.20 45.11 0.95
N SER A 11 -14.11 45.42 1.87
CA SER A 11 -14.42 44.54 3.00
C SER A 11 -15.05 43.21 2.57
N PHE A 12 -15.79 43.16 1.47
CA PHE A 12 -16.40 41.92 0.98
C PHE A 12 -15.39 41.01 0.27
N LEU A 13 -14.34 41.57 -0.36
CA LEU A 13 -13.24 40.80 -0.95
C LEU A 13 -12.29 40.17 0.09
N ILE A 14 -12.20 40.75 1.30
CA ILE A 14 -11.31 40.23 2.35
C ILE A 14 -11.98 39.08 3.13
N LEU A 15 -13.31 38.93 3.06
CA LEU A 15 -14.04 37.83 3.69
C LEU A 15 -14.12 36.54 2.87
N SER A 16 -13.58 36.50 1.64
CA SER A 16 -13.44 35.26 0.88
C SER A 16 -12.22 34.44 1.36
N GLN A 17 -12.02 34.34 2.67
CA GLN A 17 -11.20 33.28 3.22
C GLN A 17 -12.03 32.00 3.08
N SER A 18 -11.76 31.25 2.03
CA SER A 18 -12.22 29.88 1.89
C SER A 18 -11.73 29.09 3.10
N ALA A 19 -12.61 28.91 4.09
CA ALA A 19 -12.45 27.88 5.09
C ALA A 19 -12.57 26.52 4.38
N LEU A 20 -11.48 26.06 3.78
CA LEU A 20 -11.36 24.66 3.39
C LEU A 20 -11.28 23.90 4.71
N ALA A 21 -12.41 23.34 5.16
CA ALA A 21 -12.40 22.41 6.26
C ALA A 21 -11.44 21.26 5.88
N GLU A 22 -10.30 21.22 6.56
CA GLU A 22 -9.26 20.20 6.36
C GLU A 22 -9.91 18.83 6.55
N SER A 23 -10.16 18.16 5.43
CA SER A 23 -10.90 16.90 5.43
C SER A 23 -9.90 15.79 5.66
N TRP A 24 -10.13 14.99 6.70
CA TRP A 24 -9.31 13.82 6.98
C TRP A 24 -9.99 12.56 6.46
N TYR A 25 -9.19 11.64 5.94
CA TYR A 25 -9.64 10.36 5.42
C TYR A 25 -9.14 9.21 6.29
N GLN A 26 -10.00 8.20 6.44
CA GLN A 26 -9.60 6.84 6.76
C GLN A 26 -9.50 6.07 5.44
N VAL A 27 -8.30 5.58 5.14
CA VAL A 27 -8.03 4.69 4.02
C VAL A 27 -7.90 3.29 4.58
N GLU A 28 -8.66 2.34 4.05
CA GLU A 28 -8.65 0.95 4.48
C GLU A 28 -8.43 0.02 3.30
N VAL A 29 -7.49 -0.91 3.46
CA VAL A 29 -6.99 -1.78 2.41
C VAL A 29 -6.98 -3.22 2.90
N ILE A 30 -7.50 -4.12 2.07
CA ILE A 30 -7.27 -5.56 2.17
C ILE A 30 -6.53 -6.01 0.91
N VAL A 31 -5.37 -6.63 1.08
CA VAL A 31 -4.67 -7.35 0.00
C VAL A 31 -4.94 -8.84 0.18
N PHE A 32 -5.30 -9.53 -0.89
CA PHE A 32 -5.63 -10.95 -0.86
C PHE A 32 -5.06 -11.70 -2.05
N ASP A 33 -4.73 -12.97 -1.84
CA ASP A 33 -4.29 -13.93 -2.84
C ASP A 33 -5.46 -14.79 -3.33
N ARG A 34 -5.38 -15.26 -4.58
CA ARG A 34 -6.25 -16.27 -5.16
C ARG A 34 -5.56 -17.64 -5.06
N LEU A 35 -6.22 -18.60 -4.40
CA LEU A 35 -5.63 -19.91 -4.12
C LEU A 35 -5.55 -20.79 -5.38
N TYR A 36 -6.55 -20.70 -6.24
CA TYR A 36 -6.65 -21.46 -7.49
C TYR A 36 -6.86 -20.52 -8.68
N PRO A 37 -5.84 -19.72 -9.05
CA PRO A 37 -5.97 -18.80 -10.17
C PRO A 37 -6.12 -19.61 -11.47
N LYS A 38 -7.12 -19.25 -12.29
CA LYS A 38 -7.27 -19.83 -13.63
C LYS A 38 -6.24 -19.18 -14.55
N LEU A 39 -5.14 -19.90 -14.76
CA LEU A 39 -4.06 -19.50 -15.64
C LEU A 39 -4.29 -20.22 -16.96
N ASP A 40 -5.13 -19.67 -17.84
CA ASP A 40 -5.58 -20.31 -19.10
C ASP A 40 -4.44 -20.41 -20.14
N GLY A 41 -3.32 -21.04 -19.77
CA GLY A 41 -2.10 -21.11 -20.57
C GLY A 41 -1.28 -19.81 -20.61
N GLU A 42 -1.68 -18.78 -19.85
CA GLU A 42 -0.93 -17.53 -19.76
C GLU A 42 0.42 -17.76 -19.06
N GLN A 43 1.48 -17.53 -19.82
CA GLN A 43 2.85 -17.56 -19.35
C GLN A 43 3.20 -16.20 -18.73
N TRP A 44 3.45 -16.17 -17.43
CA TRP A 44 3.74 -14.94 -16.69
C TRP A 44 5.23 -14.61 -16.79
N GLN A 45 5.51 -13.44 -17.35
CA GLN A 45 6.88 -12.91 -17.31
C GLN A 45 7.19 -12.46 -15.89
N ASN A 46 8.33 -12.90 -15.36
CA ASN A 46 8.83 -12.35 -14.10
C ASN A 46 9.08 -10.85 -14.31
N GLU A 47 8.32 -10.01 -13.61
CA GLU A 47 8.49 -8.56 -13.69
C GLU A 47 9.64 -8.11 -12.79
N GLU A 48 10.41 -7.11 -13.25
CA GLU A 48 11.43 -6.51 -12.39
C GLU A 48 10.78 -5.74 -11.25
N PHE A 49 11.01 -6.15 -10.00
CA PHE A 49 10.64 -5.34 -8.85
C PHE A 49 11.51 -4.08 -8.80
N LYS A 50 10.89 -2.90 -8.81
CA LYS A 50 11.56 -1.60 -8.64
C LYS A 50 10.84 -0.86 -7.53
N MET A 51 11.52 -0.69 -6.40
CA MET A 51 11.01 0.09 -5.29
C MET A 51 10.90 1.55 -5.71
N ARG A 52 9.79 2.20 -5.34
CA ARG A 52 9.59 3.62 -5.63
C ARG A 52 10.35 4.45 -4.60
N ASP A 53 11.08 5.46 -5.07
CA ASP A 53 11.70 6.43 -4.16
C ASP A 53 10.65 7.34 -3.49
N ASN A 54 10.97 7.88 -2.32
CA ASN A 54 10.16 8.88 -1.58
C ASN A 54 8.79 8.39 -1.06
N MET A 55 8.65 7.09 -0.79
CA MET A 55 7.49 6.57 -0.06
C MET A 55 7.50 7.05 1.39
N VAL A 56 6.31 7.11 2.00
CA VAL A 56 6.14 7.34 3.44
C VAL A 56 5.75 6.03 4.10
N GLU A 57 6.34 5.77 5.26
CA GLU A 57 5.96 4.62 6.09
C GLU A 57 4.69 4.94 6.89
N LEU A 58 3.97 3.89 7.24
CA LEU A 58 2.83 4.00 8.14
C LEU A 58 3.32 4.17 9.59
N GLU A 59 2.77 5.16 10.28
CA GLU A 59 3.08 5.41 11.69
C GLU A 59 2.28 4.49 12.60
N PRO A 60 2.86 3.95 13.69
CA PRO A 60 2.14 3.08 14.60
C PRO A 60 1.04 3.85 15.37
N ASP A 61 -0.03 3.14 15.73
CA ASP A 61 -1.13 3.64 16.57
C ASP A 61 -0.59 3.97 17.98
N SER A 62 -0.13 5.21 18.16
CA SER A 62 0.66 5.62 19.32
C SER A 62 0.10 6.86 20.01
N VAL A 63 -0.59 7.73 19.26
CA VAL A 63 -1.06 9.03 19.76
C VAL A 63 -2.53 9.21 19.41
N GLN A 64 -3.30 9.70 20.37
CA GLN A 64 -4.66 10.16 20.10
C GLN A 64 -4.62 11.47 19.30
N GLY A 65 -5.24 11.48 18.12
CA GLY A 65 -5.39 12.68 17.31
C GLY A 65 -5.17 12.45 15.82
N LEU A 66 -5.07 13.56 15.09
CA LEU A 66 -4.84 13.60 13.66
C LEU A 66 -3.33 13.61 13.40
N VAL A 67 -2.81 12.44 13.04
CA VAL A 67 -1.40 12.22 12.69
C VAL A 67 -1.37 11.60 11.29
N PRO A 68 -0.75 12.27 10.29
CA PRO A 68 -0.74 11.75 8.93
C PRO A 68 -0.10 10.36 8.86
N TYR A 69 -0.71 9.48 8.06
CA TYR A 69 -0.28 8.11 7.81
C TYR A 69 -0.25 7.19 9.05
N MET A 70 -0.90 7.59 10.15
CA MET A 70 -1.01 6.75 11.34
C MET A 70 -2.01 5.61 11.13
N VAL A 71 -1.56 4.39 11.43
CA VAL A 71 -2.40 3.19 11.44
C VAL A 71 -3.52 3.37 12.46
N LEU A 72 -4.73 2.96 12.10
CA LEU A 72 -5.87 2.96 13.00
C LEU A 72 -6.05 1.59 13.66
N ASN A 73 -6.55 1.60 14.90
CA ASN A 73 -6.93 0.39 15.60
C ASN A 73 -7.89 -0.49 14.75
N LYS A 74 -7.69 -1.81 14.78
CA LYS A 74 -8.54 -2.77 14.04
C LYS A 74 -10.03 -2.66 14.34
N SER A 75 -10.43 -2.19 15.52
CA SER A 75 -11.84 -1.92 15.84
C SER A 75 -12.49 -0.84 14.97
N ARG A 76 -11.69 0.06 14.37
CA ARG A 76 -12.14 1.11 13.45
C ARG A 76 -12.24 0.63 12.01
N ASN A 77 -11.81 -0.60 11.70
CA ASN A 77 -11.90 -1.18 10.37
C ASN A 77 -13.37 -1.39 9.97
N ARG A 78 -13.73 -0.88 8.79
CA ARG A 78 -15.05 -0.96 8.18
C ARG A 78 -15.18 -2.18 7.26
N LEU A 79 -14.07 -2.71 6.75
CA LEU A 79 -14.03 -3.89 5.88
C LEU A 79 -13.91 -5.21 6.66
N GLY A 80 -14.16 -5.24 7.98
CA GLY A 80 -14.09 -6.45 8.79
C GLY A 80 -15.02 -7.58 8.30
N GLY A 81 -16.19 -7.23 7.78
CA GLY A 81 -17.10 -8.19 7.15
C GLY A 81 -16.52 -8.81 5.87
N VAL A 82 -15.96 -7.98 4.99
CA VAL A 82 -15.30 -8.42 3.74
C VAL A 82 -14.09 -9.30 4.05
N TYR A 83 -13.25 -8.88 5.00
CA TYR A 83 -12.11 -9.67 5.45
C TYR A 83 -12.53 -11.07 5.94
N ARG A 84 -13.62 -11.15 6.73
CA ARG A 84 -14.17 -12.42 7.20
C ARG A 84 -14.64 -13.30 6.06
N VAL A 85 -15.36 -12.74 5.08
CA VAL A 85 -15.81 -13.48 3.89
C VAL A 85 -14.62 -14.05 3.12
N LEU A 86 -13.58 -13.24 2.87
CA LEU A 86 -12.35 -13.71 2.21
C LEU A 86 -11.67 -14.83 2.99
N LYS A 87 -11.57 -14.70 4.32
CA LYS A 87 -10.95 -15.70 5.19
C LYS A 87 -11.72 -17.03 5.22
N LEU A 88 -13.04 -16.99 5.08
CA LEU A 88 -13.90 -18.19 5.11
C LEU A 88 -14.05 -18.85 3.73
N SER A 89 -13.65 -18.16 2.66
CA SER A 89 -13.71 -18.69 1.30
C SER A 89 -12.62 -19.74 1.06
N SER A 90 -12.93 -20.76 0.26
CA SER A 90 -11.93 -21.70 -0.30
C SER A 90 -11.12 -21.12 -1.45
N GLU A 91 -11.54 -19.98 -2.01
CA GLU A 91 -10.94 -19.38 -3.21
C GLU A 91 -9.87 -18.34 -2.90
N TYR A 92 -9.92 -17.75 -1.70
CA TYR A 92 -9.15 -16.56 -1.37
C TYR A 92 -8.38 -16.73 -0.06
N ARG A 93 -7.26 -16.02 0.05
CA ARG A 93 -6.50 -15.89 1.28
C ARG A 93 -6.15 -14.42 1.53
N PRO A 94 -6.70 -13.77 2.56
CA PRO A 94 -6.28 -12.41 2.89
C PRO A 94 -4.82 -12.40 3.37
N LEU A 95 -4.00 -11.57 2.74
CA LEU A 95 -2.56 -11.44 3.03
C LEU A 95 -2.28 -10.27 3.98
N TYR A 96 -3.02 -9.17 3.82
CA TYR A 96 -2.79 -7.93 4.55
C TYR A 96 -4.12 -7.20 4.77
N HIS A 97 -4.34 -6.62 5.96
CA HIS A 97 -5.50 -5.77 6.25
C HIS A 97 -5.06 -4.65 7.19
N VAL A 98 -5.08 -3.43 6.66
CA VAL A 98 -4.65 -2.22 7.37
C VAL A 98 -5.62 -1.09 7.09
N SER A 99 -5.79 -0.20 8.06
CA SER A 99 -6.35 1.12 7.81
C SER A 99 -5.46 2.19 8.43
N TRP A 100 -5.41 3.36 7.81
CA TRP A 100 -4.66 4.50 8.30
C TRP A 100 -5.44 5.80 8.07
N GLN A 101 -5.04 6.85 8.78
CA GLN A 101 -5.57 8.20 8.58
C GLN A 101 -4.61 9.08 7.78
N GLN A 102 -5.13 10.00 6.98
CA GLN A 102 -4.33 11.00 6.26
C GLN A 102 -5.19 12.22 5.89
N GLU A 103 -4.55 13.35 5.60
CA GLU A 103 -5.24 14.53 5.06
C GLU A 103 -5.72 14.30 3.62
N ALA A 104 -6.76 15.03 3.24
CA ALA A 104 -7.23 15.15 1.86
C ALA A 104 -6.30 16.04 1.03
N THR A 105 -5.11 15.54 0.72
CA THR A 105 -4.07 16.26 -0.03
C THR A 105 -4.29 16.23 -1.54
N GLU A 106 -3.87 17.30 -2.23
CA GLU A 106 -3.85 17.34 -3.69
C GLU A 106 -2.68 16.56 -4.29
N ARG A 107 -2.69 16.38 -5.63
CA ARG A 107 -1.66 15.58 -6.35
C ARG A 107 -0.22 15.97 -5.99
N ARG A 108 0.08 17.26 -5.77
CA ARG A 108 1.44 17.75 -5.46
C ARG A 108 1.87 17.44 -4.03
N GLU A 109 0.93 17.32 -3.11
CA GLU A 109 1.16 17.11 -1.67
C GLU A 109 1.00 15.64 -1.27
N SER A 110 0.16 14.91 -2.01
CA SER A 110 -0.13 13.50 -1.77
C SER A 110 1.12 12.63 -1.86
N ARG A 111 1.28 11.73 -0.88
CA ARG A 111 2.42 10.82 -0.77
C ARG A 111 2.03 9.39 -1.15
N TYR A 112 3.02 8.65 -1.64
CA TYR A 112 2.91 7.20 -1.80
C TYR A 112 3.17 6.55 -0.44
N VAL A 113 2.17 5.86 0.09
CA VAL A 113 2.28 5.09 1.33
C VAL A 113 2.88 3.73 1.01
N HIS A 114 3.95 3.35 1.67
CA HIS A 114 4.59 2.06 1.51
C HIS A 114 3.73 0.96 2.14
N ILE A 115 3.51 -0.12 1.40
CA ILE A 115 2.72 -1.28 1.84
C ILE A 115 3.60 -2.51 1.72
N GLN A 116 4.03 -3.02 2.87
CA GLN A 116 4.90 -4.19 2.93
C GLN A 116 4.34 -5.28 3.85
N LYS A 117 4.45 -6.52 3.39
CA LYS A 117 4.25 -7.71 4.20
C LYS A 117 5.41 -8.66 3.97
N LEU A 118 6.15 -8.94 5.04
CA LEU A 118 7.22 -9.93 5.08
C LEU A 118 6.69 -11.29 5.56
N GLU A 119 7.35 -12.36 5.12
CA GLU A 119 7.17 -13.73 5.56
C GLU A 119 7.68 -13.90 7.00
N GLY A 120 7.02 -14.75 7.78
CA GLY A 120 7.08 -14.74 9.25
C GLY A 120 8.39 -15.17 9.91
N ASN A 121 9.48 -15.39 9.17
CA ASN A 121 10.75 -15.89 9.70
C ASN A 121 11.92 -14.94 9.40
N ALA A 122 11.86 -13.70 9.88
CA ALA A 122 13.11 -12.96 10.09
C ALA A 122 13.74 -13.52 11.38
N VAL A 123 14.60 -14.54 11.25
CA VAL A 123 15.52 -14.91 12.33
C VAL A 123 16.43 -13.71 12.53
N MET A 124 16.21 -12.95 13.62
CA MET A 124 17.17 -11.94 14.05
C MET A 124 18.50 -12.68 14.30
N PRO A 125 19.65 -12.17 13.84
CA PRO A 125 20.91 -12.70 14.27
C PRO A 125 20.98 -12.47 15.79
N VAL A 126 20.89 -13.55 16.56
CA VAL A 126 21.33 -13.53 17.94
C VAL A 126 22.81 -13.20 17.86
N ALA A 127 23.20 -12.02 18.32
CA ALA A 127 24.60 -11.67 18.49
C ALA A 127 25.15 -12.56 19.61
N ASP A 128 25.56 -13.78 19.25
CA ASP A 128 26.33 -14.63 20.14
C ASP A 128 27.71 -13.98 20.28
N THR A 129 27.91 -13.39 21.45
CA THR A 129 29.19 -12.83 21.87
C THR A 129 30.10 -14.00 22.22
N THR A 130 30.82 -14.51 21.24
CA THR A 130 32.00 -15.35 21.47
C THR A 130 33.09 -14.88 20.53
N GLU A 131 34.09 -14.24 21.12
CA GLU A 131 35.33 -13.86 20.46
C GLU A 131 36.04 -15.11 19.94
N SER A 132 36.16 -15.25 18.63
CA SER A 132 37.16 -16.11 18.01
C SER A 132 37.68 -15.47 16.74
N THR A 133 38.98 -15.20 16.76
CA THR A 133 39.82 -14.66 15.70
C THR A 133 39.89 -15.61 14.51
N GLU A 134 38.98 -15.48 13.54
CA GLU A 134 39.14 -15.98 12.17
C GLU A 134 38.63 -14.90 11.20
N GLU A 135 39.32 -14.74 10.06
CA GLU A 135 39.09 -13.70 9.05
C GLU A 135 37.61 -13.54 8.69
N PRO A 136 37.09 -12.31 8.49
CA PRO A 136 35.69 -12.14 8.13
C PRO A 136 35.48 -12.67 6.72
N ALA A 137 34.90 -13.86 6.60
CA ALA A 137 34.29 -14.32 5.37
C ALA A 137 33.24 -13.27 4.97
N PHE A 138 33.55 -12.47 3.95
CA PHE A 138 32.68 -11.47 3.37
C PHE A 138 31.55 -12.18 2.60
N ILE A 139 30.65 -12.81 3.33
CA ILE A 139 29.31 -13.17 2.86
C ILE A 139 28.39 -12.66 3.97
N GLU A 140 28.19 -11.34 3.99
CA GLU A 140 26.88 -10.85 4.39
C GLU A 140 25.92 -11.46 3.37
N GLU A 141 25.38 -12.63 3.70
CA GLU A 141 24.20 -13.18 3.08
C GLU A 141 23.17 -12.07 3.24
N PHE A 142 22.99 -11.28 2.19
CA PHE A 142 21.98 -10.24 2.12
C PHE A 142 20.66 -10.95 2.41
N ASN A 143 20.25 -10.92 3.67
CA ASN A 143 18.93 -11.35 4.13
C ASN A 143 17.96 -10.36 3.51
N ILE A 144 17.69 -10.49 2.20
CA ILE A 144 16.57 -9.85 1.55
C ILE A 144 15.38 -10.50 2.26
N PRO A 145 14.65 -9.75 3.11
CA PRO A 145 13.58 -10.37 3.87
C PRO A 145 12.60 -10.97 2.88
N ASP A 146 12.12 -12.19 3.15
CA ASP A 146 11.22 -12.88 2.24
C ASP A 146 9.93 -12.06 2.10
N ARG A 147 9.83 -11.26 1.04
CA ARG A 147 8.67 -10.39 0.80
C ARG A 147 7.51 -11.26 0.34
N ILE A 148 6.33 -10.95 0.85
CA ILE A 148 5.06 -11.46 0.31
C ILE A 148 4.45 -10.36 -0.55
N ILE A 149 4.26 -9.17 0.01
CA ILE A 149 3.77 -7.98 -0.71
C ILE A 149 4.74 -6.83 -0.48
N ASP A 150 4.99 -6.05 -1.52
CA ASP A 150 5.73 -4.80 -1.43
C ASP A 150 5.24 -3.82 -2.51
N GLY A 151 5.23 -2.53 -2.21
CA GLY A 151 4.85 -1.50 -3.17
C GLY A 151 4.21 -0.31 -2.48
N SER A 152 3.38 0.43 -3.22
CA SER A 152 2.80 1.66 -2.72
C SER A 152 1.35 1.88 -3.11
N ILE A 153 0.65 2.63 -2.26
CA ILE A 153 -0.69 3.15 -2.50
C ILE A 153 -0.66 4.66 -2.30
N ARG A 154 -1.24 5.42 -3.22
CA ARG A 154 -1.44 6.86 -3.07
C ARG A 154 -2.90 7.21 -3.23
N ILE A 155 -3.42 7.96 -2.25
CA ILE A 155 -4.73 8.59 -2.31
C ILE A 155 -4.53 10.09 -2.51
N ARG A 156 -5.18 10.67 -3.51
CA ARG A 156 -5.11 12.11 -3.82
C ARG A 156 -6.48 12.69 -4.07
N SER A 157 -6.77 13.80 -3.39
CA SER A 157 -8.01 14.55 -3.45
C SER A 157 -7.87 15.70 -4.45
N GLY A 158 -8.94 16.02 -5.18
CA GLY A 158 -9.01 17.17 -6.09
C GLY A 158 -10.47 17.37 -6.45
N PHE A 159 -10.80 17.68 -7.71
CA PHE A 159 -12.19 17.57 -8.17
C PHE A 159 -12.77 16.16 -7.98
N TYR A 160 -11.90 15.14 -8.03
CA TYR A 160 -12.25 13.76 -7.75
C TYR A 160 -11.18 13.09 -6.90
N LEU A 161 -11.61 12.14 -6.08
CA LEU A 161 -10.71 11.25 -5.37
C LEU A 161 -10.12 10.23 -6.33
N HIS A 162 -8.80 10.05 -6.29
CA HIS A 162 -8.11 9.03 -7.06
C HIS A 162 -7.30 8.13 -6.14
N ALA A 163 -7.21 6.87 -6.54
CA ALA A 163 -6.29 5.90 -5.97
C ALA A 163 -5.30 5.47 -7.06
N ASP A 164 -4.02 5.52 -6.71
CA ASP A 164 -2.92 5.00 -7.51
C ASP A 164 -2.35 3.80 -6.74
N ILE A 165 -2.49 2.60 -7.28
CA ILE A 165 -2.01 1.34 -6.71
C ILE A 165 -0.84 0.85 -7.56
N ASP A 166 0.28 0.53 -6.90
CA ASP A 166 1.49 -0.01 -7.54
C ASP A 166 2.08 -1.05 -6.58
N LEU A 167 1.56 -2.28 -6.60
CA LEU A 167 1.93 -3.37 -5.70
C LEU A 167 2.56 -4.54 -6.46
N SER A 168 3.52 -5.19 -5.82
CA SER A 168 4.17 -6.40 -6.27
C SER A 168 3.88 -7.54 -5.30
N TYR A 169 3.42 -8.66 -5.84
CA TYR A 169 3.21 -9.91 -5.11
C TYR A 169 4.30 -10.89 -5.48
N PHE A 170 5.03 -11.36 -4.47
CA PHE A 170 6.11 -12.31 -4.62
C PHE A 170 5.55 -13.71 -4.34
N LYS A 171 5.33 -14.48 -5.40
CA LYS A 171 4.73 -15.82 -5.30
C LYS A 171 5.64 -16.85 -5.94
N GLN A 172 5.83 -17.97 -5.25
CA GLN A 172 6.44 -19.14 -5.88
C GLN A 172 5.39 -19.81 -6.79
N LEU A 173 5.65 -19.79 -8.09
CA LEU A 173 4.84 -20.50 -9.08
C LEU A 173 5.41 -21.90 -9.34
N PRO A 174 4.57 -22.88 -9.73
CA PRO A 174 5.06 -24.14 -10.29
C PRO A 174 5.95 -23.91 -11.52
N PRO A 175 6.94 -24.77 -11.80
CA PRO A 175 7.87 -24.61 -12.93
C PRO A 175 7.16 -24.44 -14.28
N GLU A 176 6.04 -25.13 -14.51
CA GLU A 176 5.26 -25.08 -15.74
C GLU A 176 4.66 -23.70 -16.05
N ASN A 177 4.53 -22.82 -15.05
CA ASN A 177 3.99 -21.48 -15.19
C ASN A 177 5.07 -20.38 -15.27
N LYS A 178 6.37 -20.74 -15.23
CA LYS A 178 7.47 -19.78 -15.27
C LYS A 178 7.94 -19.54 -16.70
N VAL A 179 8.00 -18.26 -17.11
CA VAL A 179 8.83 -17.87 -18.26
C VAL A 179 10.27 -17.73 -17.77
N LEU A 180 11.11 -18.72 -18.05
CA LEU A 180 12.55 -18.61 -17.85
C LEU A 180 13.09 -17.51 -18.77
N ARG A 181 13.46 -16.35 -18.21
CA ARG A 181 14.22 -15.35 -18.98
C ARG A 181 15.60 -15.95 -19.24
N SER A 182 15.95 -16.12 -20.52
CA SER A 182 17.26 -16.57 -21.00
C SER A 182 18.30 -15.45 -20.92
N SER A 183 18.49 -14.86 -19.74
CA SER A 183 19.59 -13.93 -19.49
C SER A 183 20.33 -14.44 -18.26
N GLU A 184 21.58 -14.82 -18.48
CA GLU A 184 22.55 -15.33 -17.53
C GLU A 184 22.84 -14.30 -16.44
N GLU A 185 21.95 -14.10 -15.47
CA GLU A 185 22.24 -13.27 -14.30
C GLU A 185 21.51 -13.83 -13.08
N SER A 186 22.30 -14.57 -12.29
CA SER A 186 22.14 -14.83 -10.86
C SER A 186 21.03 -15.78 -10.41
N TYR A 187 21.39 -17.07 -10.31
CA TYR A 187 20.78 -18.01 -9.38
C TYR A 187 21.09 -17.60 -7.94
N SER A 188 20.25 -16.74 -7.36
CA SER A 188 20.09 -16.67 -5.91
C SER A 188 18.86 -17.50 -5.54
N GLY A 189 18.95 -18.34 -4.50
CA GLY A 189 18.04 -19.45 -4.17
C GLY A 189 16.58 -19.12 -3.80
N PHE A 190 16.01 -18.01 -4.29
CA PHE A 190 14.64 -17.60 -4.05
C PHE A 190 13.89 -17.41 -5.38
N ASP A 191 13.39 -18.51 -5.95
CA ASP A 191 12.68 -18.54 -7.23
C ASP A 191 11.20 -18.09 -7.09
N LYS A 192 11.00 -16.88 -6.54
CA LYS A 192 9.70 -16.21 -6.44
C LYS A 192 9.47 -15.37 -7.71
N THR A 193 8.35 -15.62 -8.39
CA THR A 193 7.88 -14.78 -9.49
C THR A 193 7.26 -13.51 -8.91
N VAL A 194 7.65 -12.36 -9.46
CA VAL A 194 7.08 -11.05 -9.14
C VAL A 194 5.90 -10.80 -10.07
N ILE A 195 4.73 -10.63 -9.47
CA ILE A 195 3.48 -10.34 -10.16
C ILE A 195 3.07 -8.92 -9.78
N LYS A 196 2.88 -8.02 -10.75
CA LYS A 196 2.50 -6.63 -10.44
C LYS A 196 1.03 -6.34 -10.65
N LEU A 197 0.50 -5.49 -9.77
CA LEU A 197 -0.77 -4.82 -9.93
C LEU A 197 -0.50 -3.32 -9.92
N LYS A 198 -0.67 -2.69 -11.07
CA LYS A 198 -0.48 -1.26 -11.26
C LYS A 198 -1.70 -0.63 -11.94
N GLU A 199 -2.47 0.12 -11.18
CA GLU A 199 -3.70 0.73 -11.66
C GLU A 199 -3.91 2.11 -11.00
N THR A 200 -4.32 3.09 -11.82
CA THR A 200 -4.77 4.40 -11.35
C THR A 200 -6.20 4.59 -11.80
N ARG A 201 -7.09 4.95 -10.87
CA ARG A 201 -8.45 5.34 -11.24
C ARG A 201 -9.09 6.32 -10.28
N LYS A 202 -10.17 6.93 -10.76
CA LYS A 202 -11.11 7.70 -9.95
C LYS A 202 -11.90 6.75 -9.06
N ILE A 203 -12.04 7.12 -7.79
CA ILE A 203 -12.84 6.42 -6.78
C ILE A 203 -13.82 7.39 -6.13
N LYS A 204 -14.77 6.85 -5.35
CA LYS A 204 -15.71 7.63 -4.56
C LYS A 204 -15.56 7.30 -3.08
N LEU A 205 -15.82 8.30 -2.24
CA LEU A 205 -15.84 8.12 -0.79
C LEU A 205 -16.96 7.16 -0.37
N ASN A 206 -16.70 6.39 0.67
CA ASN A 206 -17.62 5.42 1.29
C ASN A 206 -18.08 4.28 0.37
N GLU A 207 -17.48 4.10 -0.80
CA GLU A 207 -17.69 2.95 -1.67
C GLU A 207 -16.51 1.99 -1.60
N ILE A 208 -16.76 0.70 -1.83
CA ILE A 208 -15.74 -0.34 -1.91
C ILE A 208 -15.23 -0.42 -3.36
N HIS A 209 -13.91 -0.39 -3.52
CA HIS A 209 -13.23 -0.38 -4.80
C HIS A 209 -12.35 -1.63 -4.92
N TYR A 210 -12.54 -2.41 -5.99
CA TYR A 210 -11.75 -3.62 -6.28
C TYR A 210 -10.71 -3.36 -7.37
N PHE A 211 -9.44 -3.63 -7.07
CA PHE A 211 -8.34 -3.65 -8.03
C PHE A 211 -7.90 -5.09 -8.17
N ASP A 212 -8.01 -5.65 -9.37
CA ASP A 212 -7.95 -7.09 -9.54
C ASP A 212 -6.80 -7.49 -10.47
N HIS A 213 -6.13 -8.58 -10.11
CA HIS A 213 -5.17 -9.28 -10.92
C HIS A 213 -5.51 -10.79 -10.86
N PRO A 214 -5.26 -11.58 -11.92
CA PRO A 214 -5.57 -13.02 -11.92
C PRO A 214 -4.99 -13.83 -10.74
N MET A 215 -3.95 -13.30 -10.11
CA MET A 215 -3.22 -13.94 -9.00
C MET A 215 -3.56 -13.37 -7.61
N PHE A 216 -3.87 -12.08 -7.51
CA PHE A 216 -4.10 -11.40 -6.24
C PHE A 216 -4.93 -10.14 -6.47
N GLY A 217 -5.46 -9.53 -5.42
CA GLY A 217 -6.24 -8.31 -5.55
C GLY A 217 -6.16 -7.40 -4.34
N VAL A 218 -6.67 -6.19 -4.53
CA VAL A 218 -6.76 -5.16 -3.49
C VAL A 218 -8.22 -4.71 -3.39
N ILE A 219 -8.74 -4.74 -2.16
CA ILE A 219 -10.00 -4.08 -1.80
C ILE A 219 -9.66 -2.81 -1.05
N LEU A 220 -10.13 -1.68 -1.56
CA LEU A 220 -9.88 -0.36 -1.01
C LEU A 220 -11.20 0.31 -0.66
N GLN A 221 -11.26 0.93 0.52
CA GLN A 221 -12.29 1.90 0.84
C GLN A 221 -11.64 3.16 1.40
N VAL A 222 -12.08 4.31 0.90
CA VAL A 222 -11.73 5.62 1.48
C VAL A 222 -12.98 6.24 2.05
N SER A 223 -12.92 6.63 3.32
CA SER A 223 -14.03 7.26 4.03
C SER A 223 -13.56 8.52 4.72
N ARG A 224 -14.48 9.41 5.09
CA ARG A 224 -14.12 10.52 5.98
C ARG A 224 -13.78 9.96 7.36
N LEU A 225 -12.69 10.46 7.93
CA LEU A 225 -12.32 10.14 9.29
C LEU A 225 -13.37 10.73 10.22
N THR A 226 -13.99 9.87 11.03
CA THR A 226 -14.97 10.24 12.04
C THR A 226 -14.37 9.96 13.41
N ASN A 227 -14.46 10.93 14.32
CA ASN A 227 -14.05 10.77 15.71
C ASN A 227 -14.84 9.66 16.41
#